data_AF-A0A4R3N3I1-F1
#
_entry.id   AF-A0A4R3N3I1-F1
#
_cell.length_a   1.000
_cell.length_b   1.000
_cell.length_c   1.000
_cell.angle_alpha   90.00
_cell.angle_beta   90.00
_cell.angle_gamma   90.00
#
_symmetry.space_group_name_H-M   'P 1'
#
loop_
_entity.id
_entity.type
_entity.pdbx_description
1 polymer ?
#
loop_
_entity_poly.entity_id
_entity_poly.type
_entity_poly.pdbx_seq_one_letter_code
_entity_poly.pdbx_strand_id
1 'polypeptide(L)'
;MAVALRFEFNPLTLAYVERPRTLDVQGDPVELDFWTREPRGRERFWLVVAIDDTLSPRSPRREYRRARALIEAAQHAQLSLEFCYEEDLQKDAASLGTWYRLLPYAQTALTLPNREALRTQVMAQFDTLTRASFGQIESALRGFHAADVRAIAVDLVCTGQLALVDPAHLTRFSVLERRSAHGQA
;
A
#
# COMPACT_ATOMS: atom_id res chain seq x y z
N MET A 1 10.66 -4.62 -3.91
CA MET A 1 10.49 -3.56 -2.87
C MET A 1 9.37 -2.56 -3.18
N ALA A 2 9.33 -1.92 -4.36
CA ALA A 2 8.30 -0.93 -4.69
C ALA A 2 6.86 -1.45 -4.55
N VAL A 3 6.59 -2.70 -4.98
CA VAL A 3 5.27 -3.33 -4.89
C VAL A 3 4.88 -3.62 -3.44
N ALA A 4 5.80 -4.11 -2.61
CA ALA A 4 5.55 -4.33 -1.18
C ALA A 4 5.09 -3.04 -0.47
N LEU A 5 5.71 -1.90 -0.79
CA LEU A 5 5.28 -0.59 -0.26
C LEU A 5 3.85 -0.24 -0.67
N ARG A 6 3.41 -0.60 -1.88
CA ARG A 6 2.01 -0.39 -2.29
C ARG A 6 1.07 -1.18 -1.39
N PHE A 7 1.41 -2.42 -1.09
CA PHE A 7 0.59 -3.28 -0.23
C PHE A 7 0.59 -2.81 1.23
N GLU A 8 1.75 -2.41 1.77
CA GLU A 8 1.88 -1.91 3.14
C GLU A 8 1.03 -0.65 3.40
N PHE A 9 0.91 0.22 2.40
CA PHE A 9 0.12 1.47 2.48
C PHE A 9 -1.24 1.38 1.79
N ASN A 10 -1.63 0.19 1.33
CA ASN A 10 -2.97 -0.05 0.79
C ASN A 10 -3.90 -0.54 1.92
N PRO A 11 -4.91 0.25 2.30
CA PRO A 11 -5.86 -0.13 3.36
C PRO A 11 -6.69 -1.38 3.04
N LEU A 12 -6.76 -1.77 1.76
CA LEU A 12 -7.47 -2.98 1.33
C LEU A 12 -6.59 -4.22 1.42
N THR A 13 -5.30 -4.10 1.70
CA THR A 13 -4.40 -5.24 1.90
C THR A 13 -4.34 -5.57 3.38
N LEU A 14 -4.93 -6.71 3.75
CA LEU A 14 -4.88 -7.24 5.11
C LEU A 14 -3.55 -7.95 5.39
N ALA A 15 -3.05 -8.68 4.41
CA ALA A 15 -1.78 -9.40 4.49
C ALA A 15 -1.17 -9.55 3.09
N TYR A 16 0.15 -9.65 3.03
CA TYR A 16 0.86 -10.06 1.83
C TYR A 16 2.05 -10.95 2.18
N VAL A 17 2.45 -11.79 1.22
CA VAL A 17 3.60 -12.67 1.30
C VAL A 17 4.39 -12.54 0.01
N GLU A 18 5.71 -12.36 0.13
CA GLU A 18 6.62 -12.36 -1.02
C GLU A 18 6.92 -13.78 -1.48
N ARG A 19 7.05 -13.97 -2.79
CA ARG A 19 7.46 -15.22 -3.43
C ARG A 19 6.65 -16.44 -2.94
N PRO A 20 5.31 -16.36 -2.94
CA PRO A 20 4.45 -17.33 -2.24
C PRO A 20 4.49 -18.73 -2.88
N ARG A 21 4.72 -18.82 -4.19
CA ARG A 21 4.60 -20.04 -4.96
C ARG A 21 5.23 -19.90 -6.36
N THR A 22 5.63 -21.03 -6.93
CA THR A 22 6.02 -21.19 -8.33
C THR A 22 4.91 -21.90 -9.10
N LEU A 23 4.61 -21.43 -10.32
CA LEU A 23 3.73 -22.08 -11.28
C LEU A 23 4.56 -22.74 -12.38
N ASP A 24 4.18 -23.95 -12.76
CA ASP A 24 4.72 -24.57 -13.97
C ASP A 24 3.94 -24.09 -15.19
N VAL A 25 4.63 -23.45 -16.14
CA VAL A 25 4.05 -22.85 -17.34
C VAL A 25 4.69 -23.50 -18.55
N GLN A 26 4.06 -24.56 -19.05
CA GLN A 26 4.54 -25.33 -20.22
C GLN A 26 5.96 -25.89 -20.01
N GLY A 27 6.30 -26.31 -18.78
CA GLY A 27 7.62 -26.83 -18.43
C GLY A 27 8.60 -25.78 -17.91
N ASP A 28 8.24 -24.50 -17.96
CA ASP A 28 9.03 -23.42 -17.37
C ASP A 28 8.49 -23.02 -16.00
N PRO A 29 9.29 -23.11 -14.92
CA PRO A 29 8.88 -22.61 -13.62
C PRO A 29 8.86 -21.07 -13.60
N VAL A 30 7.70 -20.49 -13.31
CA VAL A 30 7.49 -19.05 -13.10
C VAL A 30 7.18 -18.80 -11.63
N GLU A 31 8.06 -18.08 -10.93
CA GLU A 31 7.82 -17.66 -9.56
C GLU A 31 6.88 -16.46 -9.52
N LEU A 32 5.82 -16.53 -8.71
CA LEU A 32 4.93 -15.41 -8.46
C LEU A 32 5.59 -14.49 -7.43
N ASP A 33 5.46 -13.18 -7.59
CA ASP A 33 6.17 -12.22 -6.73
C ASP A 33 5.45 -11.99 -5.40
N PHE A 34 4.12 -11.93 -5.41
CA PHE A 34 3.35 -11.66 -4.20
C PHE A 34 2.04 -12.45 -4.15
N TRP A 35 1.64 -12.80 -2.93
CA TRP A 35 0.25 -13.12 -2.60
C TRP A 35 -0.28 -12.01 -1.70
N THR A 36 -1.54 -11.63 -1.89
CA THR A 36 -2.24 -10.66 -1.05
C THR A 36 -3.59 -11.19 -0.65
N ARG A 37 -4.05 -10.81 0.54
CA ARG A 37 -5.40 -11.04 1.03
C ARG A 37 -6.08 -9.73 1.41
N GLU A 38 -7.32 -9.56 1.01
CA GLU A 38 -8.17 -8.44 1.42
C GLU A 38 -9.00 -8.78 2.67
N PRO A 39 -9.50 -7.77 3.42
CA PRO A 39 -10.39 -7.99 4.57
C PRO A 39 -11.62 -8.85 4.27
N ARG A 40 -12.18 -8.75 3.06
CA ARG A 40 -13.32 -9.57 2.62
C ARG A 40 -12.94 -11.01 2.25
N GLY A 41 -11.68 -11.40 2.43
CA GLY A 41 -11.18 -12.74 2.14
C GLY A 41 -10.77 -12.98 0.68
N ARG A 42 -10.83 -11.96 -0.18
CA ARG A 42 -10.36 -12.08 -1.56
C ARG A 42 -8.84 -12.25 -1.57
N GLU A 43 -8.38 -13.31 -2.20
CA GLU A 43 -6.96 -13.58 -2.40
C GLU A 43 -6.56 -13.28 -3.85
N ARG A 44 -5.36 -12.73 -4.03
CA ARG A 44 -4.78 -12.47 -5.35
C ARG A 44 -3.30 -12.82 -5.33
N PHE A 45 -2.85 -13.35 -6.44
CA PHE A 45 -1.44 -13.58 -6.73
C PHE A 45 -0.99 -12.57 -7.78
N TRP A 46 0.19 -12.00 -7.59
CA TRP A 46 0.73 -10.94 -8.43
C TRP A 46 2.01 -11.41 -9.08
N LEU A 47 2.11 -11.13 -10.38
CA LEU A 47 3.38 -11.16 -11.11
C LEU A 47 3.76 -9.73 -11.49
N VAL A 48 4.98 -9.33 -11.15
CA VAL A 48 5.59 -8.07 -11.57
C VAL A 48 6.17 -8.28 -12.97
N VAL A 49 5.70 -7.48 -13.92
CA VAL A 49 6.10 -7.60 -15.32
C VAL A 49 7.09 -6.49 -15.63
N ALA A 50 8.30 -6.88 -16.01
CA ALA A 50 9.33 -5.96 -16.48
C ALA A 50 8.92 -5.31 -17.80
N ILE A 51 9.43 -4.10 -18.07
CA ILE A 51 9.13 -3.36 -19.30
C ILE A 51 9.48 -4.19 -20.56
N ASP A 52 10.60 -4.91 -20.54
CA ASP A 52 11.10 -5.70 -21.68
C ASP A 52 10.20 -6.91 -22.02
N ASP A 53 9.39 -7.33 -21.06
CA ASP A 53 8.42 -8.42 -21.18
C ASP A 53 6.99 -7.92 -21.48
N THR A 54 6.82 -6.60 -21.55
CA THR A 54 5.54 -5.96 -21.83
C THR A 54 5.39 -5.66 -23.32
N LEU A 55 4.32 -6.17 -23.92
CA LEU A 55 3.89 -5.77 -25.26
C LEU A 55 3.22 -4.40 -25.18
N SER A 56 3.70 -3.46 -26.01
CA SER A 56 3.22 -2.07 -26.04
C SER A 56 3.29 -1.37 -24.67
N PRO A 57 4.48 -1.18 -24.09
CA PRO A 57 4.68 -0.70 -22.71
C PRO A 57 4.05 0.67 -22.42
N ARG A 58 3.91 1.52 -23.46
CA ARG A 58 3.29 2.86 -23.36
C ARG A 58 1.76 2.86 -23.56
N SER A 59 1.15 1.70 -23.82
CA SER A 59 -0.29 1.56 -24.09
C SER A 59 -1.09 1.26 -22.82
N PRO A 60 -2.33 1.78 -22.67
CA PRO A 60 -3.25 1.32 -21.64
C PRO A 60 -3.69 -0.14 -21.85
N ARG A 61 -3.55 -0.69 -23.07
CA ARG A 61 -3.80 -2.10 -23.40
C ARG A 61 -2.49 -2.91 -23.42
N ARG A 62 -1.61 -2.63 -22.45
CA ARG A 62 -0.38 -3.39 -22.28
C ARG A 62 -0.68 -4.84 -21.93
N GLU A 63 0.15 -5.74 -22.42
CA GLU A 63 -0.03 -7.17 -22.23
C GLU A 63 1.33 -7.81 -21.94
N TYR A 64 1.40 -8.67 -20.92
CA TYR A 64 2.58 -9.49 -20.71
C TYR A 64 2.75 -10.47 -21.89
N ARG A 65 3.96 -10.59 -22.46
CA ARG A 65 4.22 -11.42 -23.65
C ARG A 65 3.78 -12.88 -23.47
N ARG A 66 3.84 -13.42 -22.25
CA ARG A 66 3.41 -14.79 -21.91
C ARG A 66 2.08 -14.83 -21.13
N ALA A 67 1.27 -13.76 -21.18
CA ALA A 67 0.03 -13.62 -20.41
C ALA A 67 -0.87 -14.84 -20.57
N ARG A 68 -1.13 -15.27 -21.81
CA ARG A 68 -2.03 -16.39 -22.09
C ARG A 68 -1.61 -17.68 -21.38
N ALA A 69 -0.37 -18.14 -21.59
CA ALA A 69 0.12 -19.39 -21.00
C ALA A 69 0.11 -19.33 -19.47
N LEU A 70 0.46 -18.18 -18.89
CA LEU A 70 0.46 -18.01 -17.44
C LEU A 70 -0.96 -17.94 -16.85
N ILE A 71 -1.90 -17.28 -17.54
CA ILE A 71 -3.31 -17.27 -17.14
C ILE A 71 -3.89 -18.69 -17.20
N GLU A 72 -3.60 -19.45 -18.25
CA GLU A 72 -4.02 -20.86 -18.37
C GLU A 72 -3.45 -21.69 -17.19
N ALA A 73 -2.15 -21.57 -16.89
CA ALA A 73 -1.53 -22.24 -15.75
C ALA A 73 -2.14 -21.81 -14.39
N ALA A 74 -2.39 -20.52 -14.19
CA ALA A 74 -3.03 -20.01 -12.98
C ALA A 74 -4.47 -20.52 -12.81
N GLN A 75 -5.25 -20.59 -13.89
CA GLN A 75 -6.60 -21.15 -13.90
C GLN A 75 -6.59 -22.64 -13.53
N HIS A 76 -5.66 -23.42 -14.10
CA HIS A 76 -5.48 -24.82 -13.71
C HIS A 76 -5.12 -24.98 -12.24
N ALA A 77 -4.31 -24.07 -11.69
CA ALA A 77 -3.96 -24.02 -10.27
C ALA A 77 -5.02 -23.32 -9.39
N GLN A 78 -6.16 -22.90 -9.95
CA GLN A 78 -7.25 -22.19 -9.27
C GLN A 78 -6.81 -20.89 -8.56
N LEU A 79 -5.87 -20.16 -9.16
CA LEU A 79 -5.34 -18.90 -8.61
C LEU A 79 -5.93 -17.69 -9.32
N SER A 80 -6.29 -16.65 -8.55
CA SER A 80 -6.60 -15.33 -9.09
C SER A 80 -5.28 -14.60 -9.37
N LEU A 81 -4.83 -14.59 -10.62
CA LEU A 81 -3.61 -13.92 -11.06
C LEU A 81 -3.89 -12.48 -11.50
N GLU A 82 -3.01 -11.56 -11.08
CA GLU A 82 -2.97 -10.16 -11.51
C GLU A 82 -1.55 -9.79 -11.98
N PHE A 83 -1.46 -8.86 -12.92
CA PHE A 83 -0.19 -8.34 -13.42
C PHE A 83 0.07 -6.94 -12.87
N CYS A 84 1.25 -6.74 -12.28
CA CYS A 84 1.75 -5.44 -11.88
C CYS A 84 2.87 -5.02 -12.83
N TYR A 85 2.61 -4.08 -13.73
CA TYR A 85 3.60 -3.65 -14.71
C TYR A 85 4.55 -2.62 -14.10
N GLU A 86 5.83 -2.69 -14.43
CA GLU A 86 6.85 -1.78 -13.93
C GLU A 86 6.56 -0.31 -14.26
N GLU A 87 5.95 -0.04 -15.41
CA GLU A 87 5.54 1.30 -15.84
C GLU A 87 4.49 1.92 -14.91
N ASP A 88 3.64 1.10 -14.26
CA ASP A 88 2.71 1.59 -13.25
C ASP A 88 3.47 2.03 -11.99
N LEU A 89 4.51 1.29 -11.62
CA LEU A 89 5.38 1.64 -10.50
C LEU A 89 6.18 2.92 -10.78
N GLN A 90 6.61 3.11 -12.03
CA GLN A 90 7.29 4.33 -12.45
C GLN A 90 6.36 5.56 -12.39
N LYS A 91 5.09 5.42 -12.76
CA LYS A 91 4.09 6.50 -12.61
C LYS A 91 3.84 6.83 -11.14
N ASP A 92 3.84 5.82 -10.27
CA ASP A 92 3.61 5.96 -8.84
C ASP A 92 4.90 6.31 -8.05
N ALA A 93 6.04 6.49 -8.71
CA ALA A 93 7.35 6.61 -8.07
C ALA A 93 7.43 7.69 -6.99
N ALA A 94 6.78 8.85 -7.20
CA ALA A 94 6.75 9.91 -6.20
C ALA A 94 6.02 9.48 -4.91
N SER A 95 4.83 8.90 -5.05
CA SER A 95 4.05 8.36 -3.93
C SER A 95 4.77 7.19 -3.24
N LEU A 96 5.41 6.31 -4.02
CA LEU A 96 6.23 5.22 -3.48
C LEU A 96 7.42 5.75 -2.68
N GLY A 97 8.06 6.82 -3.13
CA GLY A 97 9.11 7.51 -2.39
C GLY A 97 8.61 8.06 -1.05
N THR A 98 7.40 8.62 -1.02
CA THR A 98 6.73 9.02 0.23
C THR A 98 6.48 7.82 1.14
N TRP A 99 5.92 6.72 0.63
CA TRP A 99 5.68 5.50 1.41
C TRP A 99 6.97 4.92 2.00
N TYR A 100 8.04 4.89 1.21
CA TYR A 100 9.35 4.48 1.70
C TYR A 100 9.83 5.35 2.87
N ARG A 101 9.65 6.68 2.79
CA ARG A 101 10.01 7.61 3.88
C ARG A 101 9.13 7.46 5.12
N LEU A 102 7.89 7.00 4.95
CA LEU A 102 6.94 6.80 6.04
C LEU A 102 7.01 5.40 6.67
N LEU A 103 7.62 4.42 6.00
CA LEU A 103 7.70 3.03 6.47
C LEU A 103 8.25 2.88 7.90
N PRO A 104 9.34 3.58 8.32
CA PRO A 104 9.83 3.44 9.69
C PRO A 104 8.82 3.88 10.75
N TYR A 105 7.97 4.85 10.44
CA TYR A 105 6.91 5.32 11.34
C TYR A 105 5.80 4.29 11.48
N ALA A 106 5.37 3.65 10.39
CA ALA A 106 4.40 2.55 10.42
C ALA A 106 4.90 1.40 11.28
N GLN A 107 6.18 1.01 11.11
CA GLN A 107 6.81 -0.05 11.92
C GLN A 107 6.93 0.34 13.40
N THR A 108 7.33 1.57 13.68
CA THR A 108 7.45 2.08 15.06
C THR A 108 6.10 2.04 15.78
N ALA A 109 5.02 2.43 15.11
CA ALA A 109 3.68 2.47 15.68
C ALA A 109 3.22 1.12 16.25
N LEU A 110 3.63 0.00 15.63
CA LEU A 110 3.31 -1.35 16.09
C LEU A 110 3.95 -1.70 17.43
N THR A 111 5.03 -1.03 17.80
CA THR A 111 5.80 -1.29 19.04
C THR A 111 5.50 -0.32 20.17
N LEU A 112 4.70 0.72 19.93
CA LEU A 112 4.43 1.76 20.93
C LEU A 112 3.53 1.24 22.07
N PRO A 113 3.94 1.35 23.34
CA PRO A 113 3.15 0.88 24.48
C PRO A 113 1.80 1.57 24.63
N ASN A 114 1.72 2.85 24.24
CA ASN A 114 0.55 3.71 24.33
C ASN A 114 -0.20 3.86 23.00
N ARG A 115 0.00 2.93 22.06
CA ARG A 115 -0.56 2.98 20.68
C ARG A 115 -2.05 3.31 20.66
N GLU A 116 -2.87 2.54 21.37
CA GLU A 116 -4.33 2.71 21.36
C GLU A 116 -4.76 4.07 21.93
N ALA A 117 -4.15 4.49 23.04
CA ALA A 117 -4.44 5.79 23.64
C ALA A 117 -4.10 6.95 22.68
N LEU A 118 -2.93 6.91 22.05
CA LEU A 118 -2.54 7.89 21.05
C LEU A 118 -3.46 7.85 19.82
N ARG A 119 -3.86 6.66 19.37
CA ARG A 119 -4.75 6.47 18.23
C ARG A 119 -6.09 7.16 18.45
N THR A 120 -6.69 6.96 19.63
CA THR A 120 -7.92 7.66 20.04
C THR A 120 -7.73 9.17 20.04
N GLN A 121 -6.63 9.67 20.61
CA GLN A 121 -6.36 11.11 20.70
C GLN A 121 -6.14 11.77 19.32
N VAL A 122 -5.41 11.10 18.42
CA VAL A 122 -5.22 11.58 17.05
C VAL A 122 -6.56 11.61 16.31
N MET A 123 -7.36 10.53 16.38
CA MET A 123 -8.66 10.49 15.71
C MET A 123 -9.64 11.52 16.26
N ALA A 124 -9.61 11.82 17.57
CA ALA A 124 -10.43 12.87 18.17
C ALA A 124 -10.13 14.26 17.59
N GLN A 125 -8.90 14.54 17.14
CA GLN A 125 -8.61 15.79 16.41
C GLN A 125 -9.40 15.86 15.11
N PHE A 126 -9.57 14.74 14.41
CA PHE A 126 -10.30 14.65 13.15
C PHE A 126 -11.83 14.56 13.30
N ASP A 127 -12.35 14.54 14.53
CA ASP A 127 -13.78 14.72 14.78
C ASP A 127 -14.17 16.21 14.70
N THR A 128 -13.21 17.12 14.94
CA THR A 128 -13.42 18.58 14.88
C THR A 128 -12.80 19.21 13.63
N LEU A 129 -11.65 18.69 13.18
CA LEU A 129 -10.93 19.16 12.01
C LEU A 129 -11.15 18.21 10.83
N THR A 130 -11.55 18.76 9.68
CA THR A 130 -11.64 17.96 8.44
C THR A 130 -10.26 17.59 7.90
N ARG A 131 -9.27 18.45 8.14
CA ARG A 131 -7.88 18.32 7.67
C ARG A 131 -6.90 18.85 8.70
N ALA A 132 -5.77 18.19 8.85
CA ALA A 132 -4.67 18.65 9.72
C ALA A 132 -3.32 18.20 9.19
N SER A 133 -2.30 19.06 9.27
CA SER A 133 -0.92 18.68 9.00
C SER A 133 -0.29 17.92 10.17
N PHE A 134 0.78 17.15 9.91
CA PHE A 134 1.54 16.48 10.98
C PHE A 134 1.93 17.44 12.11
N GLY A 135 2.45 18.62 11.77
CA GLY A 135 2.85 19.62 12.76
C GLY A 135 1.69 20.17 13.59
N GLN A 136 0.48 20.26 13.03
CA GLN A 136 -0.72 20.67 13.78
C GLN A 136 -1.15 19.59 14.77
N ILE A 137 -1.13 18.31 14.36
CA ILE A 137 -1.48 17.19 15.24
C ILE A 137 -0.46 17.07 16.38
N GLU A 138 0.84 17.14 16.05
CA GLU A 138 1.94 17.15 17.03
C GLU A 138 1.81 18.33 18.02
N SER A 139 1.40 19.51 17.53
CA SER A 139 1.17 20.69 18.36
C SER A 139 -0.07 20.61 19.25
N ALA A 140 -1.10 19.86 18.84
CA ALA A 140 -2.29 19.63 19.64
C ALA A 140 -2.02 18.59 20.74
N LEU A 141 -1.12 17.63 20.49
CA LEU A 141 -0.80 16.51 21.36
C LEU A 141 0.56 16.66 22.06
N ARG A 142 0.92 17.88 22.49
CA ARG A 142 2.22 18.20 23.13
C ARG A 142 2.56 17.40 24.40
N GLY A 143 1.57 16.72 24.99
CA GLY A 143 1.80 15.79 26.10
C GLY A 143 2.51 14.49 25.67
N PHE A 144 2.65 14.25 24.37
CA PHE A 144 3.32 13.07 23.80
C PHE A 144 4.54 13.48 22.97
N HIS A 145 5.46 12.53 22.77
CA HIS A 145 6.61 12.76 21.91
C HIS A 145 6.15 12.87 20.43
N ALA A 146 6.66 13.87 19.71
CA ALA A 146 6.21 14.17 18.35
C ALA A 146 6.40 13.00 17.36
N ALA A 147 7.47 12.22 17.54
CA ALA A 147 7.71 11.04 16.71
C ALA A 147 6.65 9.94 16.91
N ASP A 148 6.14 9.78 18.14
CA ASP A 148 5.11 8.79 18.46
C ASP A 148 3.77 9.20 17.86
N VAL A 149 3.43 10.50 17.99
CA VAL A 149 2.23 11.07 17.36
C VAL A 149 2.28 10.87 15.84
N ARG A 150 3.43 11.15 15.22
CA ARG A 150 3.63 10.94 13.79
C ARG A 150 3.54 9.47 13.40
N ALA A 151 4.14 8.57 14.18
CA ALA A 151 4.04 7.12 13.98
C ALA A 151 2.59 6.66 13.94
N ILE A 152 1.79 7.09 14.92
CA ILE A 152 0.38 6.76 15.00
C ILE A 152 -0.44 7.39 13.87
N ALA A 153 -0.15 8.63 13.49
CA ALA A 153 -0.79 9.26 12.34
C ALA A 153 -0.51 8.48 11.03
N VAL A 154 0.71 7.95 10.86
CA VAL A 154 1.08 7.11 9.71
C VAL A 154 0.39 5.74 9.79
N ASP A 155 0.34 5.09 10.95
CA ASP A 155 -0.41 3.84 11.16
C ASP A 155 -1.91 4.00 10.82
N LEU A 156 -2.48 5.16 11.14
CA LEU A 156 -3.84 5.50 10.74
C LEU A 156 -4.01 5.67 9.22
N VAL A 157 -2.96 6.06 8.50
CA VAL A 157 -2.95 6.07 7.03
C VAL A 157 -2.88 4.64 6.48
N CYS A 158 -1.98 3.80 7.00
CA CYS A 158 -1.83 2.39 6.61
C CYS A 158 -3.14 1.61 6.82
N THR A 159 -3.74 1.75 8.00
CA THR A 159 -5.05 1.11 8.34
C THR A 159 -6.24 1.80 7.69
N GLY A 160 -6.01 2.89 6.97
CA GLY A 160 -6.98 3.54 6.12
C GLY A 160 -8.03 4.40 6.79
N GLN A 161 -7.82 4.78 8.05
CA GLN A 161 -8.67 5.73 8.76
C GLN A 161 -8.35 7.19 8.36
N LEU A 162 -7.08 7.46 8.04
CA LEU A 162 -6.61 8.72 7.48
C LEU A 162 -6.07 8.52 6.05
N ALA A 163 -5.91 9.61 5.32
CA ALA A 163 -5.26 9.64 4.03
C ALA A 163 -4.39 10.90 3.91
N LEU A 164 -3.27 10.82 3.18
CA LEU A 164 -2.54 12.00 2.73
C LEU A 164 -3.32 12.66 1.59
N VAL A 165 -3.49 13.99 1.68
CA VAL A 165 -4.14 14.78 0.62
C VAL A 165 -3.31 14.78 -0.67
N ASP A 166 -1.99 14.86 -0.56
CA ASP A 166 -1.05 14.74 -1.68
C ASP A 166 0.11 13.81 -1.29
N PRO A 167 0.02 12.51 -1.60
CA PRO A 167 1.07 11.55 -1.30
C PRO A 167 2.31 11.73 -2.18
N ALA A 168 2.24 12.44 -3.32
CA ALA A 168 3.40 12.64 -4.18
C ALA A 168 4.41 13.65 -3.60
N HIS A 169 3.96 14.55 -2.70
CA HIS A 169 4.78 15.62 -2.14
C HIS A 169 4.83 15.61 -0.61
N LEU A 170 5.61 14.68 -0.03
CA LEU A 170 5.81 14.64 1.41
C LEU A 170 6.73 15.77 1.91
N THR A 171 6.14 16.71 2.64
CA THR A 171 6.80 17.82 3.34
C THR A 171 6.39 17.85 4.81
N ARG A 172 7.03 18.69 5.62
CA ARG A 172 6.61 18.92 7.02
C ARG A 172 5.19 19.47 7.16
N PHE A 173 4.63 20.03 6.09
CA PHE A 173 3.30 20.60 6.03
C PHE A 173 2.29 19.67 5.35
N SER A 174 2.68 18.43 5.03
CA SER A 174 1.78 17.45 4.44
C SER A 174 0.55 17.27 5.31
N VAL A 175 -0.60 17.34 4.64
CA VAL A 175 -1.92 17.37 5.25
C VAL A 175 -2.52 15.98 5.20
N LEU A 176 -3.09 15.59 6.32
CA LEU A 176 -3.91 14.40 6.48
C LEU A 176 -5.38 14.81 6.51
N GLU A 177 -6.22 13.91 6.02
CA GLU A 177 -7.67 14.02 6.13
C GLU A 177 -8.27 12.66 6.52
N ARG A 178 -9.44 12.70 7.14
CA ARG A 178 -10.18 11.48 7.45
C ARG A 178 -10.67 10.85 6.16
N ARG A 179 -10.44 9.55 5.98
CA ARG A 179 -11.00 8.85 4.83
C ARG A 179 -12.51 8.73 5.00
N SER A 180 -13.27 9.40 4.14
CA SER A 180 -14.72 9.27 4.09
C SER A 180 -15.11 7.81 3.84
N ALA A 181 -16.09 7.29 4.57
CA ALA A 181 -16.60 5.91 4.39
C ALA A 181 -17.21 5.64 2.99
N HIS A 182 -17.27 6.66 2.11
CA HIS A 182 -17.81 6.61 0.76
C HIS A 182 -16.75 6.19 -0.27
N GLY A 183 -16.38 4.91 -0.23
CA GLY A 183 -15.54 4.28 -1.24
C GLY A 183 -15.64 2.75 -1.25
N GLN A 184 -16.70 2.21 -0.62
CA GLN A 184 -17.07 0.81 -0.72
C GLN A 184 -18.26 0.70 -1.68
N ALA A 185 -17.98 0.72 -2.98
CA ALA A 185 -18.90 0.25 -4.02
C ALA A 185 -18.11 -0.65 -4.97
#